data_AF-A0A7V0IVA1-F1
#
_entry.id   AF-A0A7V0IVA1-F1
#
_cell.length_a   1.000
_cell.length_b   1.000
_cell.length_c   1.000
_cell.angle_alpha   90.00
_cell.angle_beta   90.00
_cell.angle_gamma   90.00
#
_symmetry.space_group_name_H-M   'P 1'
#
loop_
_entity.id
_entity.type
_entity.pdbx_description
1 polymer ?
#
loop_
_entity_poly.entity_id
_entity_poly.type
_entity_poly.pdbx_seq_one_letter_code
_entity_poly.pdbx_strand_id
1 'polypeptide(L)'
;CRFWASWSACLLGDADAVSVLKSFSESPPHREEAVKIAMRRMDISSAHNWRKEFVQNPGAIRLALIGAGVIGDPVLIPWIIDQMTIPELARVAGESFTMITGIDIAYEDLEGEWPEGFEAGPTEEPEDEDVEMDPDEDLPWPEPQLVKDWWNKNKGRFKNGVRYLLGKSISPEHLRQVLGTGLQRQRAAAALELAIMQPGQPLFEIRTPGFRQKKILGMG
;
A
#
# COMPACT_ATOMS: atom_id res chain seq x y z
N CYS A 1 -10.89 -12.89 16.71
CA CYS A 1 -12.27 -13.05 16.20
C CYS A 1 -12.93 -11.74 15.75
N ARG A 2 -12.91 -10.66 16.56
CA ARG A 2 -13.57 -9.39 16.21
C ARG A 2 -12.98 -8.70 14.97
N PHE A 3 -11.65 -8.65 14.84
CA PHE A 3 -10.99 -8.03 13.69
C PHE A 3 -11.42 -8.67 12.35
N TRP A 4 -11.22 -9.97 12.18
CA TRP A 4 -11.55 -10.67 10.94
C TRP A 4 -13.05 -10.65 10.59
N ALA A 5 -13.93 -10.60 11.60
CA ALA A 5 -15.35 -10.42 11.39
C ALA A 5 -15.66 -9.03 10.79
N SER A 6 -15.11 -7.96 11.37
CA SER A 6 -15.25 -6.60 10.84
C SER A 6 -14.56 -6.44 9.49
N TRP A 7 -13.40 -7.06 9.29
CA TRP A 7 -12.68 -7.05 8.02
C TRP A 7 -13.52 -7.67 6.89
N SER A 8 -14.13 -8.83 7.16
CA SER A 8 -15.00 -9.52 6.20
C SER A 8 -16.29 -8.74 5.95
N ALA A 9 -16.91 -8.17 6.99
CA ALA A 9 -18.09 -7.32 6.86
C ALA A 9 -17.80 -6.07 6.01
N CYS A 10 -16.63 -5.45 6.21
CA CYS A 10 -16.16 -4.31 5.44
C CYS A 10 -15.99 -4.65 3.94
N LEU A 11 -15.43 -5.82 3.62
CA LEU A 11 -15.38 -6.32 2.24
C LEU A 11 -16.77 -6.49 1.61
N LEU A 12 -17.73 -6.99 2.39
CA LEU A 12 -19.12 -7.18 1.95
C LEU A 12 -19.92 -5.87 1.88
N GLY A 13 -19.31 -4.76 2.29
CA GLY A 13 -19.85 -3.42 2.15
C GLY A 13 -20.63 -2.88 3.34
N ASP A 14 -20.49 -3.51 4.51
CA ASP A 14 -20.99 -2.98 5.78
C ASP A 14 -20.24 -1.69 6.14
N ALA A 15 -20.98 -0.57 6.18
CA ALA A 15 -20.42 0.73 6.52
C ALA A 15 -20.02 0.84 8.00
N ASP A 16 -20.73 0.15 8.90
CA ASP A 16 -20.43 0.18 10.34
C ASP A 16 -19.11 -0.55 10.64
N ALA A 17 -18.77 -1.52 9.80
CA ALA A 17 -17.49 -2.24 9.89
C ALA A 17 -16.28 -1.32 9.69
N VAL A 18 -16.39 -0.26 8.88
CA VAL A 18 -15.32 0.74 8.70
C VAL A 18 -14.99 1.42 10.02
N SER A 19 -16.00 1.84 10.78
CA SER A 19 -15.82 2.46 12.09
C SER A 19 -15.13 1.53 13.09
N VAL A 20 -15.49 0.24 13.08
CA VAL A 20 -14.82 -0.75 13.92
C VAL A 20 -13.36 -0.95 13.51
N LEU A 21 -13.08 -1.02 12.20
CA LEU A 21 -11.71 -1.13 11.70
C LEU A 21 -10.86 0.09 12.06
N LYS A 22 -11.41 1.31 12.12
CA LYS A 22 -10.66 2.48 12.60
C LYS A 22 -10.04 2.24 13.98
N SER A 23 -10.78 1.64 14.92
CA SER A 23 -10.25 1.34 16.26
C SER A 23 -9.09 0.34 16.27
N PHE A 24 -9.01 -0.55 15.27
CA PHE A 24 -7.89 -1.49 15.13
C PHE A 24 -6.61 -0.83 14.57
N SER A 25 -6.70 0.41 14.06
CA SER A 25 -5.50 1.17 13.62
C SER A 25 -4.68 1.75 14.77
N GLU A 26 -5.23 1.77 15.99
CA GLU A 26 -4.60 2.38 17.17
C GLU A 26 -3.51 1.50 17.77
N SER A 27 -3.68 0.17 17.74
CA SER A 27 -2.79 -0.78 18.41
C SER A 27 -2.56 -2.06 17.60
N PRO A 28 -1.36 -2.68 17.69
CA PRO A 28 -1.05 -3.93 17.01
C PRO A 28 -1.96 -5.08 17.46
N PRO A 29 -2.04 -6.19 16.68
CA PRO A 29 -1.22 -6.51 15.51
C PRO A 29 -1.84 -6.11 14.16
N HIS A 30 -3.07 -5.59 14.12
CA HIS A 30 -3.84 -5.48 12.87
C HIS A 30 -3.91 -4.06 12.28
N ARG A 31 -2.99 -3.18 12.67
CA ARG A 31 -3.07 -1.74 12.34
C ARG A 31 -3.04 -1.50 10.85
N GLU A 32 -2.07 -2.10 10.16
CA GLU A 32 -1.90 -1.92 8.72
C GLU A 32 -3.06 -2.51 7.92
N GLU A 33 -3.47 -3.75 8.23
CA GLU A 33 -4.59 -4.41 7.56
C GLU A 33 -5.87 -3.61 7.74
N ALA A 34 -6.12 -3.07 8.93
CA ALA A 34 -7.27 -2.22 9.21
C ALA A 34 -7.29 -0.97 8.33
N VAL A 35 -6.17 -0.24 8.24
CA VAL A 35 -6.02 0.93 7.37
C VAL A 35 -6.22 0.54 5.91
N LYS A 36 -5.56 -0.54 5.46
CA LYS A 36 -5.62 -1.04 4.09
C LYS A 36 -7.05 -1.35 3.65
N ILE A 37 -7.87 -2.01 4.47
CA ILE A 37 -9.25 -2.33 4.05
C ILE A 37 -10.21 -1.14 4.21
N ALA A 38 -10.12 -0.39 5.31
CA ALA A 38 -11.08 0.67 5.62
C ALA A 38 -10.95 1.84 4.62
N MET A 39 -9.72 2.26 4.29
CA MET A 39 -9.51 3.36 3.33
C MET A 39 -9.96 3.04 1.89
N ARG A 40 -10.03 1.76 1.50
CA ARG A 40 -10.56 1.34 0.19
C ARG A 40 -12.07 1.47 0.11
N ARG A 41 -12.76 1.23 1.23
CA ARG A 41 -14.22 1.36 1.32
C ARG A 41 -14.70 2.80 1.47
N MET A 42 -13.87 3.67 2.05
CA MET A 42 -14.19 5.08 2.19
C MET A 42 -14.23 5.79 0.82
N ASP A 43 -15.05 6.83 0.71
CA ASP A 43 -14.86 7.81 -0.34
C ASP A 43 -13.51 8.52 -0.18
N ILE A 44 -13.01 9.12 -1.27
CA ILE A 44 -11.66 9.69 -1.30
C ILE A 44 -11.47 10.81 -0.26
N SER A 45 -12.49 11.62 0.01
CA SER A 45 -12.42 12.73 0.96
C SER A 45 -12.29 12.21 2.39
N SER A 46 -13.14 11.25 2.77
CA SER A 46 -13.08 10.59 4.09
C SER A 46 -11.74 9.89 4.32
N ALA A 47 -11.21 9.19 3.31
CA ALA A 47 -9.91 8.53 3.41
C ALA A 47 -8.76 9.53 3.59
N HIS A 48 -8.77 10.65 2.85
CA HIS A 48 -7.80 11.73 3.03
C HIS A 48 -7.86 12.35 4.42
N ASN A 49 -9.06 12.58 4.95
CA ASN A 49 -9.24 13.15 6.29
C ASN A 49 -8.69 12.21 7.36
N TRP A 50 -9.02 10.93 7.28
CA TRP A 50 -8.49 9.95 8.23
C TRP A 50 -6.97 9.79 8.11
N ARG A 51 -6.41 9.81 6.90
CA ARG A 51 -4.96 9.80 6.69
C ARG A 51 -4.27 10.99 7.39
N LYS A 52 -4.87 12.19 7.34
CA LYS A 52 -4.32 13.38 8.01
C LYS A 52 -4.23 13.21 9.53
N GLU A 53 -5.15 12.46 10.15
CA GLU A 53 -5.08 12.13 11.58
C GLU A 53 -3.78 11.38 11.92
N PHE A 54 -3.34 10.46 11.05
CA PHE A 54 -2.05 9.76 11.22
C PHE A 54 -0.85 10.68 11.02
N VAL A 55 -0.91 11.63 10.08
CA VAL A 55 0.19 12.60 9.85
C VAL A 55 0.44 13.48 11.08
N GLN A 56 -0.58 13.72 11.91
CA GLN A 56 -0.46 14.50 13.13
C GLN A 56 0.19 13.72 14.29
N ASN A 57 0.40 12.41 14.14
CA ASN A 57 1.04 11.56 15.13
C ASN A 57 2.36 11.00 14.56
N PRO A 58 3.53 11.43 15.06
CA PRO A 58 4.83 10.95 14.57
C PRO A 58 4.96 9.42 14.55
N GLY A 59 4.38 8.71 15.53
CA GLY A 59 4.40 7.24 15.59
C GLY A 59 3.44 6.55 14.61
N ALA A 60 2.73 7.30 13.77
CA ALA A 60 1.77 6.78 12.80
C ALA A 60 2.06 7.21 11.35
N ILE A 61 3.18 7.90 11.07
CA ILE A 61 3.52 8.34 9.71
C ILE A 61 3.64 7.17 8.74
N ARG A 62 4.20 6.02 9.18
CA ARG A 62 4.22 4.78 8.40
C ARG A 62 2.80 4.37 7.92
N LEU A 63 1.81 4.41 8.82
CA LEU A 63 0.42 4.13 8.46
C LEU A 63 -0.15 5.19 7.50
N ALA A 64 0.27 6.45 7.63
CA ALA A 64 -0.13 7.51 6.70
C ALA A 64 0.43 7.28 5.28
N LEU A 65 1.65 6.73 5.15
CA LEU A 65 2.26 6.38 3.87
C LEU A 65 1.57 5.19 3.23
N ILE A 66 1.40 4.09 3.97
CA ILE A 66 0.62 2.92 3.52
C ILE A 66 -0.78 3.37 3.09
N GLY A 67 -1.43 4.21 3.89
CA GLY A 67 -2.72 4.80 3.57
C GLY A 67 -2.70 5.64 2.29
N ALA A 68 -1.64 6.39 2.02
CA ALA A 68 -1.49 7.14 0.77
C ALA A 68 -1.42 6.22 -0.45
N GLY A 69 -0.62 5.14 -0.39
CA GLY A 69 -0.56 4.13 -1.45
C GLY A 69 -1.90 3.42 -1.67
N VAL A 70 -2.67 3.17 -0.60
CA VAL A 70 -4.02 2.60 -0.66
C VAL A 70 -5.06 3.57 -1.21
N ILE A 71 -4.98 4.85 -0.85
CA ILE A 71 -5.86 5.89 -1.38
C ILE A 71 -5.65 6.02 -2.90
N GLY A 72 -4.40 5.94 -3.36
CA GLY A 72 -4.11 5.92 -4.79
C GLY A 72 -4.19 7.30 -5.45
N ASP A 73 -4.31 8.39 -4.69
CA ASP A 73 -4.53 9.74 -5.23
C ASP A 73 -3.20 10.46 -5.51
N PRO A 74 -2.93 10.86 -6.76
CA PRO A 74 -1.70 11.54 -7.15
C PRO A 74 -1.41 12.84 -6.39
N VAL A 75 -2.42 13.46 -5.78
CA VAL A 75 -2.24 14.66 -4.93
C VAL A 75 -1.30 14.40 -3.74
N LEU A 76 -1.15 13.15 -3.31
CA LEU A 76 -0.29 12.76 -2.20
C LEU A 76 1.17 12.59 -2.59
N ILE A 77 1.48 12.47 -3.88
CA ILE A 77 2.83 12.15 -4.37
C ILE A 77 3.90 13.13 -3.88
N PRO A 78 3.70 14.48 -3.91
CA PRO A 78 4.71 15.39 -3.39
C PRO A 78 5.08 15.10 -1.92
N TRP A 79 4.08 14.86 -1.07
CA TRP A 79 4.31 14.52 0.33
C TRP A 79 5.00 13.16 0.50
N ILE A 80 4.64 12.16 -0.30
CA ILE A 80 5.29 10.85 -0.30
C ILE A 80 6.78 11.00 -0.64
N ILE A 81 7.11 11.77 -1.67
CA ILE A 81 8.51 12.06 -2.05
C ILE A 81 9.26 12.75 -0.92
N ASP A 82 8.63 13.71 -0.23
CA ASP A 82 9.27 14.36 0.93
C ASP A 82 9.55 13.38 2.07
N GLN A 83 8.74 12.32 2.25
CA GLN A 83 9.03 11.29 3.26
C GLN A 83 10.17 10.36 2.86
N MET A 84 10.56 10.31 1.58
CA MET A 84 11.68 9.47 1.13
C MET A 84 13.03 9.93 1.69
N THR A 85 13.14 11.17 2.16
CA THR A 85 14.37 11.70 2.77
C THR A 85 14.58 11.24 4.20
N ILE A 86 13.62 10.53 4.79
CA ILE A 86 13.67 10.03 6.17
C ILE A 86 13.98 8.54 6.10
N PRO A 87 15.16 8.06 6.52
CA PRO A 87 15.59 6.68 6.36
C PRO A 87 14.55 5.64 6.82
N GLU A 88 13.94 5.84 7.99
CA GLU A 88 12.94 4.96 8.60
C GLU A 88 11.64 4.85 7.76
N LEU A 89 11.39 5.82 6.88
CA LEU A 89 10.18 5.92 6.07
C LEU A 89 10.45 5.73 4.57
N ALA A 90 11.71 5.72 4.15
CA ALA A 90 12.09 5.83 2.75
C ALA A 90 11.51 4.71 1.91
N ARG A 91 11.70 3.46 2.35
CA ARG A 91 11.24 2.26 1.63
C ARG A 91 9.71 2.18 1.52
N VAL A 92 8.98 2.40 2.61
CA VAL A 92 7.50 2.41 2.60
C VAL A 92 6.93 3.60 1.79
N ALA A 93 7.63 4.74 1.76
CA ALA A 93 7.30 5.84 0.86
C ALA A 93 7.52 5.46 -0.61
N GLY A 94 8.66 4.83 -0.91
CA GLY A 94 8.96 4.25 -2.23
C GLY A 94 7.88 3.28 -2.69
N GLU A 95 7.49 2.33 -1.83
CA GLU A 95 6.41 1.40 -2.12
C GLU A 95 5.09 2.13 -2.40
N SER A 96 4.72 3.12 -1.58
CA SER A 96 3.49 3.90 -1.78
C SER A 96 3.50 4.65 -3.11
N PHE A 97 4.66 5.19 -3.50
CA PHE A 97 4.88 5.81 -4.80
C PHE A 97 4.71 4.81 -5.95
N THR A 98 5.34 3.63 -5.85
CA THR A 98 5.18 2.51 -6.80
C THR A 98 3.72 2.08 -6.91
N MET A 99 3.01 1.94 -5.80
CA MET A 99 1.61 1.54 -5.76
C MET A 99 0.70 2.52 -6.51
N ILE A 100 0.99 3.82 -6.47
CA ILE A 100 0.21 4.84 -7.20
C ILE A 100 0.63 4.88 -8.67
N THR A 101 1.93 4.97 -8.93
CA THR A 101 2.48 5.33 -10.26
C THR A 101 2.76 4.14 -11.17
N GLY A 102 2.92 2.95 -10.59
CA GLY A 102 3.27 1.72 -11.28
C GLY A 102 4.74 1.62 -11.69
N ILE A 103 5.57 2.57 -11.29
CA ILE A 103 6.99 2.55 -11.58
C ILE A 103 7.70 1.53 -10.69
N ASP A 104 8.67 0.82 -11.25
CA ASP A 104 9.57 -0.03 -10.48
C ASP A 104 10.84 0.77 -10.23
N ILE A 105 11.09 1.12 -8.96
CA ILE A 105 12.15 2.06 -8.56
C ILE A 105 13.53 1.49 -8.87
N ALA A 106 13.75 0.19 -8.64
CA ALA A 106 15.01 -0.46 -8.93
C ALA A 106 15.21 -0.61 -10.44
N TYR A 107 14.17 -1.05 -11.16
CA TYR A 107 14.27 -1.27 -12.61
C TYR A 107 14.53 0.02 -13.41
N GLU A 108 14.07 1.16 -12.91
CA GLU A 108 14.17 2.46 -13.60
C GLU A 108 15.34 3.32 -13.11
N ASP A 109 16.29 2.71 -12.39
CA ASP A 109 17.47 3.37 -11.83
C ASP A 109 17.10 4.60 -10.96
N LEU A 110 16.02 4.48 -10.19
CA LEU A 110 15.54 5.52 -9.27
C LEU A 110 15.89 5.21 -7.80
N GLU A 111 16.64 4.15 -7.56
CA GLU A 111 17.13 3.77 -6.24
C GLU A 111 18.39 4.55 -5.85
N GLY A 112 18.57 4.71 -4.54
CA GLY A 112 19.74 5.29 -3.91
C GLY A 112 20.51 4.23 -3.12
N GLU A 113 21.54 4.69 -2.42
CA GLU A 113 22.33 3.82 -1.55
C GLU A 113 21.62 3.56 -0.21
N TRP A 114 22.03 2.47 0.44
CA TRP A 114 21.65 2.22 1.83
C TRP A 114 22.07 3.41 2.72
N PRO A 115 21.20 3.96 3.57
CA PRO A 115 21.55 5.13 4.38
C PRO A 115 22.67 4.84 5.38
N GLU A 116 23.69 5.71 5.41
CA GLU A 116 24.83 5.57 6.32
C GLU A 116 24.38 5.54 7.78
N GLY A 117 24.80 4.52 8.53
CA GLY A 117 24.47 4.36 9.95
C GLY A 117 23.04 3.92 10.24
N PHE A 118 22.26 3.53 9.22
CA PHE A 118 20.93 2.96 9.43
C PHE A 118 21.01 1.46 9.70
N GLU A 119 20.46 1.03 10.83
CA GLU A 119 20.30 -0.37 11.22
C GLU A 119 18.86 -0.81 10.92
N ALA A 120 18.72 -1.85 10.10
CA ALA A 120 17.42 -2.38 9.70
C ALA A 120 17.10 -3.66 10.46
N GLY A 121 15.93 -3.73 11.12
CA GLY A 121 15.51 -4.91 11.87
C GLY A 121 16.29 -5.16 13.17
N PRO A 122 16.20 -6.37 13.74
CA PRO A 122 16.94 -6.77 14.94
C PRO A 122 18.44 -6.63 14.71
N THR A 123 19.17 -6.16 15.70
CA THR A 123 20.63 -6.28 15.67
C THR A 123 21.03 -7.74 15.86
N GLU A 124 22.24 -8.13 15.40
CA GLU A 124 22.80 -9.45 15.71
C GLU A 124 23.27 -9.57 17.17
N GLU A 125 23.01 -8.56 18.01
CA GLU A 125 23.43 -8.57 19.41
C GLU A 125 22.56 -9.56 20.21
N PRO A 126 23.17 -10.51 20.94
CA PRO A 126 22.43 -11.51 21.71
C PRO A 126 21.63 -10.94 22.89
N GLU A 127 21.80 -9.64 23.19
CA GLU A 127 21.06 -8.90 24.20
C GLU A 127 19.89 -8.08 23.60
N ASP A 128 19.73 -8.06 22.27
CA ASP A 128 18.63 -7.36 21.61
C ASP A 128 17.31 -8.13 21.81
N GLU A 129 16.34 -7.47 22.44
CA GLU A 129 15.01 -8.03 22.71
C GLU A 129 14.07 -7.85 21.50
N ASP A 130 14.44 -7.05 20.50
CA ASP A 130 13.65 -6.86 19.27
C ASP A 130 13.94 -8.01 18.30
N VAL A 131 12.93 -8.85 18.04
CA VAL A 131 13.01 -9.99 17.10
C VAL A 131 12.12 -9.77 15.87
N GLU A 132 11.53 -8.59 15.71
CA GLU A 132 10.64 -8.31 14.58
C GLU A 132 11.45 -8.13 13.29
N MET A 133 11.32 -9.09 12.37
CA MET A 133 11.91 -8.99 11.03
C MET A 133 11.50 -7.68 10.35
N ASP A 134 12.47 -7.06 9.68
CA ASP A 134 12.24 -5.82 8.93
C ASP A 134 11.16 -6.04 7.85
N PRO A 135 9.98 -5.39 7.98
CA PRO A 135 8.88 -5.57 7.04
C PRO A 135 9.21 -5.01 5.65
N ASP A 136 10.26 -4.22 5.49
CA ASP A 136 10.62 -3.54 4.25
C ASP A 136 11.89 -4.12 3.61
N GLU A 137 12.43 -5.24 4.11
CA GLU A 137 13.72 -5.83 3.67
C GLU A 137 13.85 -5.95 2.14
N ASP A 138 12.77 -6.38 1.47
CA ASP A 138 12.73 -6.58 0.01
C ASP A 138 12.47 -5.29 -0.81
N LEU A 139 12.29 -4.13 -0.16
CA LEU A 139 11.97 -2.88 -0.82
C LEU A 139 13.24 -2.08 -1.18
N PRO A 140 13.31 -1.47 -2.37
CA PRO A 140 14.45 -0.65 -2.74
C PRO A 140 14.48 0.65 -1.92
N TRP A 141 15.68 1.17 -1.71
CA TRP A 141 15.90 2.50 -1.15
C TRP A 141 15.66 3.54 -2.24
N PRO A 142 14.60 4.35 -2.22
CA PRO A 142 14.38 5.36 -3.26
C PRO A 142 15.38 6.51 -3.13
N GLU A 143 15.90 7.00 -4.25
CA GLU A 143 16.62 8.28 -4.27
C GLU A 143 15.63 9.44 -4.49
N PRO A 144 15.38 10.31 -3.49
CA PRO A 144 14.32 11.30 -3.55
C PRO A 144 14.43 12.26 -4.74
N GLN A 145 15.63 12.67 -5.12
CA GLN A 145 15.82 13.62 -6.22
C GLN A 145 15.53 12.97 -7.59
N LEU A 146 15.99 11.73 -7.81
CA LEU A 146 15.70 10.98 -9.04
C LEU A 146 14.19 10.70 -9.17
N VAL A 147 13.55 10.26 -8.09
CA VAL A 147 12.10 10.03 -8.04
C VAL A 147 11.33 11.33 -8.32
N LYS A 148 11.75 12.46 -7.74
CA LYS A 148 11.14 13.77 -7.96
C LYS A 148 11.25 14.23 -9.41
N ASP A 149 12.39 14.03 -10.04
CA ASP A 149 12.62 14.38 -11.44
C ASP A 149 11.79 13.50 -12.38
N TRP A 150 11.70 12.20 -12.10
CA TRP A 150 10.78 11.31 -12.80
C TRP A 150 9.33 11.78 -12.64
N TRP A 151 8.90 12.10 -11.42
CA TRP A 151 7.53 12.56 -11.16
C TRP A 151 7.21 13.85 -11.94
N ASN A 152 8.11 14.82 -11.93
CA ASN A 152 7.91 16.08 -12.65
C ASN A 152 7.74 15.90 -14.16
N LYS A 153 8.46 14.95 -14.75
CA LYS A 153 8.33 14.59 -16.18
C LYS A 153 7.04 13.85 -16.48
N ASN A 154 6.54 13.04 -15.54
CA ASN A 154 5.47 12.08 -15.79
C ASN A 154 4.09 12.50 -15.25
N LYS A 155 4.01 13.44 -14.29
CA LYS A 155 2.78 13.80 -13.57
C LYS A 155 1.59 14.20 -14.45
N GLY A 156 1.84 14.66 -15.68
CA GLY A 156 0.79 15.05 -16.63
C GLY A 156 -0.17 13.91 -17.03
N ARG A 157 0.20 12.64 -16.82
CA ARG A 157 -0.69 11.48 -17.09
C ARG A 157 -1.66 11.16 -15.95
N PHE A 158 -1.53 11.83 -14.81
CA PHE A 158 -2.29 11.56 -13.59
C PHE A 158 -3.29 12.68 -13.30
N LYS A 159 -4.45 12.31 -12.76
CA LYS A 159 -5.48 13.26 -12.35
C LYS A 159 -5.72 13.14 -10.84
N ASN A 160 -5.55 14.25 -10.12
CA ASN A 160 -5.88 14.33 -8.70
C ASN A 160 -7.37 14.03 -8.47
N GLY A 161 -7.68 13.40 -7.34
CA GLY A 161 -9.04 12.97 -7.00
C GLY A 161 -9.47 11.67 -7.68
N VAL A 162 -8.58 11.00 -8.42
CA VAL A 162 -8.82 9.68 -9.02
C VAL A 162 -7.91 8.67 -8.31
N ARG A 163 -8.46 7.50 -7.97
CA ARG A 163 -7.68 6.40 -7.38
C ARG A 163 -6.94 5.64 -8.46
N TYR A 164 -5.63 5.54 -8.32
CA TYR A 164 -4.75 4.74 -9.17
C TYR A 164 -4.23 3.52 -8.40
N LEU A 165 -3.99 2.45 -9.14
CA LEU A 165 -3.17 1.33 -8.70
C LEU A 165 -2.23 1.00 -9.85
N LEU A 166 -0.92 1.00 -9.62
CA LEU A 166 0.10 0.73 -10.61
C LEU A 166 -0.07 1.51 -11.92
N GLY A 167 -0.21 2.83 -11.80
CA GLY A 167 -0.16 3.74 -12.95
C GLY A 167 -1.45 3.86 -13.77
N LYS A 168 -2.49 3.08 -13.45
CA LYS A 168 -3.82 3.18 -14.09
C LYS A 168 -4.91 3.44 -13.06
N SER A 169 -5.95 4.16 -13.47
CA SER A 169 -7.16 4.31 -12.67
C SER A 169 -7.77 2.95 -12.40
N ILE A 170 -8.23 2.72 -11.16
CA ILE A 170 -8.75 1.42 -10.75
C ILE A 170 -9.99 1.05 -11.60
N SER A 171 -9.94 -0.13 -12.21
CA SER A 171 -11.03 -0.74 -12.99
C SER A 171 -10.96 -2.26 -12.87
N PRO A 172 -12.07 -3.01 -12.97
CA PRO A 172 -12.04 -4.47 -12.89
C PRO A 172 -11.06 -5.13 -13.88
N GLU A 173 -10.95 -4.58 -15.08
CA GLU A 173 -10.05 -5.07 -16.13
C GLU A 173 -8.58 -4.92 -15.72
N HIS A 174 -8.21 -3.74 -15.22
CA HIS A 174 -6.86 -3.48 -14.73
C HIS A 174 -6.52 -4.33 -13.50
N LEU A 175 -7.45 -4.47 -12.56
CA LEU A 175 -7.26 -5.28 -11.36
C LEU A 175 -6.99 -6.75 -11.71
N ARG A 176 -7.73 -7.33 -12.67
CA ARG A 176 -7.48 -8.69 -13.17
C ARG A 176 -6.11 -8.82 -13.83
N GLN A 177 -5.65 -7.78 -14.56
CA GLN A 177 -4.30 -7.76 -15.11
C GLN A 177 -3.25 -7.81 -13.98
N VAL A 178 -3.38 -6.97 -12.95
CA VAL A 178 -2.46 -6.93 -11.81
C VAL A 178 -2.44 -8.26 -11.04
N LEU A 179 -3.58 -8.93 -10.89
CA LEU A 179 -3.62 -10.28 -10.28
C LEU A 179 -2.75 -11.31 -11.03
N GLY A 180 -2.63 -11.18 -12.36
CA GLY A 180 -1.84 -12.08 -13.19
C GLY A 180 -0.35 -11.74 -13.28
N THR A 181 0.01 -10.45 -13.22
CA THR A 181 1.38 -9.98 -13.52
C THR A 181 2.10 -9.29 -12.36
N GLY A 182 1.40 -8.90 -11.31
CA GLY A 182 1.96 -8.11 -10.22
C GLY A 182 2.74 -8.94 -9.18
N LEU A 183 3.54 -8.22 -8.39
CA LEU A 183 4.21 -8.75 -7.20
C LEU A 183 3.20 -9.07 -6.08
N GLN A 184 3.61 -9.81 -5.05
CA GLN A 184 2.68 -10.31 -4.03
C GLN A 184 1.82 -9.22 -3.37
N ARG A 185 2.42 -8.10 -2.95
CA ARG A 185 1.70 -6.99 -2.32
C ARG A 185 0.75 -6.27 -3.29
N GLN A 186 1.17 -6.13 -4.54
CA GLN A 186 0.36 -5.56 -5.62
C GLN A 186 -0.86 -6.44 -5.94
N ARG A 187 -0.68 -7.76 -6.01
CA ARG A 187 -1.77 -8.73 -6.18
C ARG A 187 -2.73 -8.69 -5.00
N ALA A 188 -2.23 -8.55 -3.78
CA ALA A 188 -3.06 -8.42 -2.58
C ALA A 188 -3.94 -7.16 -2.65
N ALA A 189 -3.37 -6.01 -3.00
CA ALA A 189 -4.13 -4.79 -3.23
C ALA A 189 -5.20 -5.00 -4.30
N ALA A 190 -4.84 -5.59 -5.45
CA ALA A 190 -5.78 -5.79 -6.54
C ALA A 190 -6.94 -6.74 -6.18
N ALA A 191 -6.66 -7.80 -5.40
CA ALA A 191 -7.67 -8.72 -4.92
C ALA A 191 -8.71 -8.02 -4.02
N LEU A 192 -8.25 -7.14 -3.11
CA LEU A 192 -9.13 -6.39 -2.22
C LEU A 192 -9.99 -5.39 -2.99
N GLU A 193 -9.39 -4.62 -3.90
CA GLU A 193 -10.14 -3.68 -4.74
C GLU A 193 -11.22 -4.41 -5.54
N LEU A 194 -10.89 -5.56 -6.12
CA LEU A 194 -11.82 -6.32 -6.95
C LEU A 194 -12.98 -6.88 -6.12
N ALA A 195 -12.69 -7.42 -4.93
CA ALA A 195 -13.70 -7.91 -4.00
C ALA A 195 -14.65 -6.79 -3.52
N ILE A 196 -14.11 -5.59 -3.29
CA ILE A 196 -14.88 -4.40 -2.91
C ILE A 196 -15.81 -3.94 -4.04
N MET A 197 -15.33 -3.98 -5.29
CA MET A 197 -16.09 -3.59 -6.47
C MET A 197 -17.17 -4.61 -6.85
N GLN A 198 -17.02 -5.87 -6.47
CA GLN A 198 -17.94 -6.96 -6.79
C GLN A 198 -18.37 -7.73 -5.52
N PRO A 199 -19.19 -7.12 -4.64
CA PRO A 199 -19.64 -7.78 -3.42
C PRO A 199 -20.32 -9.13 -3.72
N GLY A 200 -19.94 -10.18 -2.98
CA GLY A 200 -20.46 -11.54 -3.13
C GLY A 200 -19.61 -12.49 -3.97
N GLN A 201 -18.58 -12.00 -4.65
CA GLN A 201 -17.50 -12.84 -5.20
C GLN A 201 -16.52 -13.22 -4.07
N PRO A 202 -16.01 -14.47 -4.02
CA PRO A 202 -14.98 -14.83 -3.07
C PRO A 202 -13.71 -14.00 -3.31
N LEU A 203 -13.02 -13.60 -2.24
CA LEU A 203 -11.71 -12.96 -2.33
C LEU A 203 -10.78 -13.87 -3.14
N PHE A 204 -10.12 -13.31 -4.14
CA PHE A 204 -9.16 -14.06 -4.95
C PHE A 204 -7.98 -14.49 -4.08
N GLU A 205 -7.80 -15.80 -3.88
CA GLU A 205 -6.72 -16.34 -3.05
C GLU A 205 -5.38 -16.30 -3.80
N ILE A 206 -4.66 -15.18 -3.61
CA ILE A 206 -3.37 -14.86 -4.24
C ILE A 206 -2.23 -15.81 -3.89
N ARG A 207 -2.40 -16.67 -2.86
CA ARG A 207 -1.39 -17.67 -2.45
C ARG A 207 -1.63 -19.04 -3.07
N THR A 208 -2.72 -19.22 -3.82
CA THR A 208 -3.00 -20.47 -4.53
C THR A 208 -1.91 -20.75 -5.59
N PRO A 209 -1.51 -22.00 -5.88
CA PRO A 209 -0.57 -22.28 -6.96
C PRO A 209 -0.94 -21.61 -8.30
N GLY A 210 0.06 -21.04 -9.00
CA GLY A 210 -0.15 -20.14 -10.15
C GLY A 210 -0.97 -20.71 -11.31
N PHE A 211 -0.98 -22.04 -11.52
CA PHE A 211 -1.83 -22.67 -12.53
C PHE A 211 -3.33 -22.58 -12.21
N ARG A 212 -3.71 -22.61 -10.93
CA ARG A 212 -5.11 -22.41 -10.52
C ARG A 212 -5.51 -20.95 -10.68
N GLN A 213 -4.60 -20.02 -10.40
CA GLN A 213 -4.82 -18.60 -10.62
C GLN A 213 -5.07 -18.28 -12.10
N LYS A 214 -4.23 -18.81 -13.01
CA LYS A 214 -4.42 -18.67 -14.46
C LYS A 214 -5.77 -19.19 -14.95
N LYS A 215 -6.19 -20.35 -14.45
CA LYS A 215 -7.51 -20.94 -14.79
C LYS A 215 -8.68 -20.07 -14.32
N ILE A 216 -8.59 -19.48 -13.12
CA ILE A 216 -9.63 -18.59 -12.57
C ILE A 216 -9.67 -17.26 -13.35
N LEU A 217 -8.51 -16.75 -13.78
CA LEU A 217 -8.39 -15.51 -14.56
C LEU A 217 -8.71 -15.67 -16.06
N GLY A 218 -9.02 -16.89 -16.52
CA GLY A 218 -9.28 -17.15 -17.95
C GLY A 218 -8.04 -17.00 -18.83
N MET A 219 -6.84 -17.07 -18.25
CA MET A 219 -5.57 -17.01 -18.95
C MET A 219 -5.14 -18.44 -19.32
N GLY A 220 -5.64 -18.91 -20.46
CA GLY A 220 -5.34 -20.21 -21.06
C GLY A 220 -4.64 -20.07 -22.39
#